data_AF-A0A4U0UEX0-F1
#
_entry.id   AF-A0A4U0UEX0-F1
#
_cell.length_a   1.000
_cell.length_b   1.000
_cell.length_c   1.000
_cell.angle_alpha   90.00
_cell.angle_beta   90.00
_cell.angle_gamma   90.00
#
_symmetry.space_group_name_H-M   'P 1'
#
loop_
_entity.id
_entity.type
_entity.pdbx_description
1 polymer ?
#
loop_
_entity_poly.entity_id
_entity_poly.type
_entity_poly.pdbx_seq_one_letter_code
_entity_poly.pdbx_strand_id
1 'polypeptide(L)'
;MTIVVDTAQQRKFRDLLKRIPEPASIRFGNTVMEAASRELPMPHVARIISLNQAHATLLHCCNQLARFQQEAPRQPSTAPSSPVPDESRANERRRFRQWLARWDGAFTAFLSAARTSMTSEDLSQSRVLKANQIACNIVASDARPGTLEFDAYEQDFQAIIDLATAVLQLRQRTLGSPTQSAGVLSPEVSPVTSGLDVRDPLCILLATCRKQLLRTRANDLLLRFFPG
;
A
#
# COMPACT_ATOMS: atom_id res chain seq x y z
N MET A 1 29.90 -16.06 9.44
CA MET A 1 28.80 -16.59 8.60
C MET A 1 28.07 -15.40 8.02
N THR A 2 28.47 -14.99 6.81
CA THR A 2 28.01 -13.76 6.16
C THR A 2 26.60 -13.98 5.63
N ILE A 3 25.61 -13.25 6.16
CA ILE A 3 24.22 -13.32 5.72
C ILE A 3 24.18 -12.75 4.30
N VAL A 4 24.21 -13.62 3.30
CA VAL A 4 23.92 -13.26 1.92
C VAL A 4 22.45 -12.86 1.89
N VAL A 5 22.23 -11.55 1.87
CA VAL A 5 20.92 -10.92 1.69
C VAL A 5 20.31 -11.51 0.42
N ASP A 6 19.12 -12.09 0.53
CA ASP A 6 18.38 -12.63 -0.62
C ASP A 6 17.95 -11.48 -1.53
N THR A 7 18.83 -11.16 -2.48
CA THR A 7 18.63 -10.12 -3.50
C THR A 7 17.45 -10.41 -4.41
N ALA A 8 16.89 -11.64 -4.42
CA ALA A 8 15.71 -11.97 -5.21
C ALA A 8 14.43 -11.49 -4.52
N GLN A 9 14.32 -11.61 -3.20
CA GLN A 9 13.17 -11.07 -2.46
C GLN A 9 13.12 -9.55 -2.50
N GLN A 10 14.27 -8.87 -2.34
CA GLN A 10 14.34 -7.41 -2.49
C GLN A 10 14.03 -6.94 -3.91
N ARG A 11 14.44 -7.69 -4.94
CA ARG A 11 14.05 -7.40 -6.33
C ARG A 11 12.56 -7.59 -6.54
N LYS A 12 11.98 -8.70 -6.06
CA LYS A 12 10.55 -8.98 -6.18
C LYS A 12 9.69 -7.94 -5.46
N PHE A 13 10.09 -7.53 -4.25
CA PHE A 13 9.45 -6.44 -3.51
C PHE A 13 9.50 -5.11 -4.29
N ARG A 14 10.67 -4.78 -4.86
CA ARG A 14 10.85 -3.57 -5.67
C ARG A 14 10.04 -3.62 -6.96
N ASP A 15 9.97 -4.78 -7.62
CA ASP A 15 9.18 -4.98 -8.83
C ASP A 15 7.67 -4.94 -8.55
N LEU A 16 7.24 -5.34 -7.34
CA LEU A 16 5.86 -5.14 -6.89
C LEU A 16 5.56 -3.65 -6.68
N LEU A 17 6.46 -2.87 -6.09
CA LEU A 17 6.30 -1.41 -5.95
C LEU A 17 6.27 -0.68 -7.30
N LYS A 18 6.89 -1.22 -8.36
CA LYS A 18 6.81 -0.68 -9.73
C LYS A 18 5.46 -0.92 -10.41
N ARG A 19 4.63 -1.82 -9.89
CA ARG A 19 3.31 -2.15 -10.45
C ARG A 19 2.18 -1.25 -9.92
N ILE A 20 2.49 -0.37 -8.95
CA ILE A 20 1.56 0.66 -8.48
C ILE A 20 1.39 1.66 -9.64
N PRO A 21 0.15 1.93 -10.10
CA PRO A 21 -0.08 2.81 -11.25
C PRO A 21 0.41 4.25 -10.97
N GLU A 22 1.26 4.79 -11.84
CA GLU A 22 1.50 6.23 -11.90
C GLU A 22 0.18 6.96 -12.23
N PRO A 23 -0.14 8.10 -11.59
CA PRO A 23 -1.32 8.86 -11.97
C PRO A 23 -1.17 9.34 -13.41
N ALA A 24 -2.23 9.15 -14.21
CA ALA A 24 -2.31 9.58 -15.59
C ALA A 24 -1.93 11.06 -15.72
N SER A 25 -0.76 11.32 -16.30
CA SER A 25 -0.27 12.66 -16.57
C SER A 25 -1.09 13.27 -17.72
N ILE A 26 -1.95 14.24 -17.41
CA ILE A 26 -2.58 15.09 -18.42
C ILE A 26 -1.46 15.86 -19.12
N ARG A 27 -1.22 15.55 -20.40
CA ARG A 27 -0.23 16.23 -21.24
C ARG A 27 -0.74 17.62 -21.63
N PHE A 28 -0.07 18.66 -21.16
CA PHE A 28 -0.01 19.95 -21.86
C PHE A 28 1.41 20.16 -22.38
N GLY A 29 1.49 20.74 -23.58
CA GLY A 29 2.62 20.69 -24.50
C GLY A 29 3.96 21.25 -24.01
N ASN A 30 5.00 20.74 -24.70
CA ASN A 30 6.42 21.04 -24.73
C ASN A 30 6.89 22.41 -24.21
N THR A 31 7.76 22.40 -23.18
CA THR A 31 9.04 23.13 -23.16
C THR A 31 10.03 22.38 -22.27
N VAL A 32 11.20 22.04 -22.80
CA VAL A 32 12.32 21.44 -22.06
C VAL A 32 13.06 22.57 -21.32
N MET A 33 12.86 22.66 -20.01
CA MET A 33 13.71 23.42 -19.09
C MET A 33 13.63 22.73 -17.73
N GLU A 34 14.80 22.34 -17.20
CA GLU A 34 15.08 21.84 -15.84
C GLU A 34 13.89 21.24 -15.08
N ALA A 35 13.80 19.90 -15.10
CA ALA A 35 13.00 19.15 -14.15
C ALA A 35 13.63 19.23 -12.74
N ALA A 36 13.64 20.42 -12.14
CA ALA A 36 13.61 20.55 -10.70
C ALA A 36 12.36 19.79 -10.25
N SER A 37 12.57 18.64 -9.61
CA SER A 37 11.55 17.67 -9.24
C SER A 37 10.35 18.39 -8.61
N ARG A 38 9.25 18.52 -9.36
CA ARG A 38 7.97 19.08 -8.91
C ARG A 38 7.25 18.08 -8.00
N GLU A 39 7.97 17.54 -7.02
CA GLU A 39 7.37 16.64 -6.06
C GLU A 39 6.57 17.46 -5.05
N LEU A 40 5.26 17.25 -5.04
CA LEU A 40 4.37 17.90 -4.09
C LEU A 40 4.75 17.45 -2.67
N PRO A 41 4.79 18.34 -1.67
CA PRO A 41 5.09 17.96 -0.30
C PRO A 41 4.03 16.97 0.23
N MET A 42 4.42 16.15 1.22
CA MET A 42 3.49 15.24 1.89
C MET A 42 2.29 16.03 2.46
N PRO A 43 1.04 15.64 2.17
CA PRO A 43 -0.13 16.39 2.59
C PRO A 43 -0.21 16.48 4.10
N HIS A 44 -0.60 17.63 4.63
CA HIS A 44 -0.84 17.76 6.06
C HIS A 44 -2.18 17.10 6.43
N VAL A 45 -2.15 16.14 7.36
CA VAL A 45 -3.34 15.42 7.83
C VAL A 45 -3.60 15.75 9.30
N ALA A 46 -4.49 16.71 9.53
CA ALA A 46 -5.00 17.02 10.86
C ALA A 46 -6.34 16.33 11.15
N ARG A 47 -7.19 16.21 10.12
CA ARG A 47 -8.51 15.59 10.22
C ARG A 47 -8.91 14.97 8.88
N ILE A 48 -9.57 13.83 8.95
CA ILE A 48 -10.24 13.19 7.83
C ILE A 48 -11.75 13.42 7.99
N ILE A 49 -12.41 13.88 6.93
CA ILE A 49 -13.85 14.17 6.91
C ILE A 49 -14.61 13.32 5.89
N SER A 50 -13.92 12.59 5.02
CA SER A 50 -14.53 11.70 4.03
C SER A 50 -13.60 10.57 3.62
N LEU A 51 -14.17 9.48 3.12
CA LEU A 51 -13.39 8.36 2.55
C LEU A 51 -12.59 8.77 1.31
N ASN A 52 -13.09 9.71 0.52
CA ASN A 52 -12.38 10.22 -0.66
C ASN A 52 -11.11 10.99 -0.26
N GLN A 53 -11.19 11.83 0.77
CA GLN A 53 -10.02 12.53 1.31
C GLN A 53 -9.00 11.53 1.89
N ALA A 54 -9.48 10.54 2.66
CA ALA A 54 -8.64 9.48 3.22
C ALA A 54 -7.91 8.71 2.10
N HIS A 55 -8.63 8.35 1.03
CA HIS A 55 -8.09 7.68 -0.14
C HIS A 55 -7.02 8.51 -0.84
N ALA A 56 -7.33 9.75 -1.22
CA ALA A 56 -6.40 10.60 -1.96
C ALA A 56 -5.10 10.87 -1.19
N THR A 57 -5.20 11.16 0.11
CA THR A 57 -4.03 11.42 0.96
C THR A 57 -3.17 10.17 1.18
N LEU A 58 -3.80 9.00 1.37
CA LEU A 58 -3.07 7.74 1.50
C LEU A 58 -2.40 7.34 0.18
N LEU A 59 -3.11 7.45 -0.94
CA LEU A 59 -2.55 7.16 -2.27
C LEU A 59 -1.33 8.03 -2.57
N HIS A 60 -1.37 9.31 -2.21
CA HIS A 60 -0.21 10.19 -2.32
C HIS A 60 0.99 9.68 -1.51
N CYS A 61 0.76 9.27 -0.26
CA CYS A 61 1.80 8.67 0.57
C CYS A 61 2.34 7.37 -0.03
N CYS A 62 1.48 6.49 -0.57
CA CYS A 62 1.88 5.25 -1.23
C CYS A 62 2.83 5.55 -2.40
N ASN A 63 2.48 6.52 -3.25
CA ASN A 63 3.27 6.90 -4.42
C ASN A 63 4.63 7.48 -4.02
N GLN A 64 4.68 8.38 -3.04
CA GLN A 64 5.94 8.91 -2.54
C GLN A 64 6.81 7.84 -1.90
N LEU A 65 6.22 6.94 -1.11
CA LEU A 65 6.96 5.84 -0.51
C LEU A 65 7.53 4.90 -1.58
N ALA A 66 6.76 4.61 -2.64
CA ALA A 66 7.24 3.81 -3.76
C ALA A 66 8.45 4.48 -4.46
N ARG A 67 8.40 5.79 -4.71
CA ARG A 67 9.53 6.56 -5.27
C ARG A 67 10.76 6.54 -4.36
N PHE A 68 10.57 6.81 -3.07
CA PHE A 68 11.64 6.73 -2.08
C PHE A 68 12.34 5.36 -2.06
N GLN A 69 11.61 4.26 -2.23
CA GLN A 69 12.20 2.91 -2.33
C GLN A 69 12.92 2.67 -3.68
N GLN A 70 12.49 3.32 -4.76
CA GLN A 70 13.14 3.23 -6.07
C GLN A 70 14.48 3.98 -6.13
N GLU A 71 14.55 5.14 -5.47
CA GLU A 71 15.75 5.98 -5.36
C GLU A 71 16.81 5.41 -4.41
N ALA A 72 16.57 4.24 -3.80
CA ALA A 72 17.57 3.53 -3.01
C ALA A 72 18.78 3.16 -3.89
N PRO A 73 20.01 3.57 -3.52
CA PRO A 73 21.20 3.35 -4.35
C PRO A 73 21.38 1.87 -4.67
N ARG A 74 21.47 1.56 -5.97
CA ARG A 74 21.89 0.26 -6.49
C ARG A 74 23.41 0.20 -6.45
N GLN A 75 24.07 -0.03 -5.32
CA GLN A 75 25.49 -0.38 -5.39
C GLN A 75 25.91 -1.47 -4.38
N PRO A 76 26.65 -2.50 -4.85
CA PRO A 76 27.64 -3.18 -4.04
C PRO A 76 28.83 -2.23 -3.88
N SER A 77 29.02 -1.67 -2.68
CA SER A 77 30.19 -0.85 -2.40
C SER A 77 31.46 -1.70 -2.40
N THR A 78 32.25 -1.59 -3.46
CA THR A 78 33.64 -2.10 -3.55
C THR A 78 34.67 -1.06 -3.08
N ALA A 79 34.30 -0.09 -2.24
CA ALA A 79 35.22 0.88 -1.67
C ALA A 79 35.14 0.90 -0.13
N PRO A 80 36.27 0.74 0.60
CA PRO A 80 36.30 0.79 2.05
C PRO A 80 36.44 2.24 2.51
N SER A 81 35.35 3.00 2.51
CA SER A 81 35.38 4.39 3.00
C SER A 81 34.11 4.71 3.78
N SER A 82 34.24 4.64 5.11
CA SER A 82 33.35 5.19 6.15
C SER A 82 31.94 4.58 6.31
N PRO A 83 31.59 4.05 7.50
CA PRO A 83 30.24 3.65 7.84
C PRO A 83 29.45 4.88 8.26
N VAL A 84 29.09 5.76 7.33
CA VAL A 84 28.04 6.73 7.63
C VAL A 84 26.73 5.96 7.45
N PRO A 85 26.01 5.58 8.54
CA PRO A 85 24.65 5.10 8.38
C PRO A 85 23.89 6.19 7.62
N ASP A 86 23.08 5.78 6.65
CA ASP A 86 22.34 6.68 5.77
C ASP A 86 21.24 7.42 6.59
N GLU A 87 21.67 8.36 7.43
CA GLU A 87 20.85 9.12 8.37
C GLU A 87 19.76 9.90 7.63
N SER A 88 20.04 10.33 6.40
CA SER A 88 19.07 10.97 5.51
C SER A 88 17.90 10.04 5.21
N ARG A 89 18.16 8.79 4.79
CA ARG A 89 17.11 7.80 4.54
C ARG A 89 16.38 7.36 5.81
N ALA A 90 17.09 7.22 6.92
CA ALA A 90 16.47 6.88 8.21
C ALA A 90 15.53 8.01 8.69
N ASN A 91 15.92 9.27 8.50
CA ASN A 91 15.09 10.43 8.78
C ASN A 91 13.85 10.48 7.88
N GLU A 92 13.99 10.16 6.59
CA GLU A 92 12.87 10.13 5.66
C GLU A 92 11.87 9.00 6.00
N ARG A 93 12.35 7.79 6.30
CA ARG A 93 11.51 6.68 6.81
C ARG A 93 10.75 7.08 8.07
N ARG A 94 11.43 7.78 8.99
CA ARG A 94 10.81 8.31 10.21
C ARG A 94 9.68 9.30 9.89
N ARG A 95 9.87 10.20 8.91
CA ARG A 95 8.83 11.13 8.45
C ARG A 95 7.61 10.40 7.90
N PHE A 96 7.80 9.38 7.05
CA PHE A 96 6.69 8.54 6.56
C PHE A 96 5.93 7.87 7.71
N ARG A 97 6.65 7.25 8.65
CA ARG A 97 6.02 6.58 9.80
C ARG A 97 5.24 7.54 10.69
N GLN A 98 5.80 8.71 10.98
CA GLN A 98 5.11 9.75 11.74
C GLN A 98 3.85 10.24 11.02
N TRP A 99 3.93 10.41 9.70
CA TRP A 99 2.79 10.79 8.88
C TRP A 99 1.70 9.71 8.90
N LEU A 100 2.07 8.45 8.69
CA LEU A 100 1.15 7.31 8.70
C LEU A 100 0.46 7.13 10.07
N ALA A 101 1.17 7.36 11.17
CA ALA A 101 0.58 7.34 12.51
C ALA A 101 -0.46 8.45 12.71
N ARG A 102 -0.18 9.67 12.21
CA ARG A 102 -1.16 10.79 12.25
C ARG A 102 -2.37 10.50 11.38
N TRP A 103 -2.14 10.00 10.16
CA TRP A 103 -3.20 9.60 9.25
C TRP A 103 -4.09 8.54 9.90
N ASP A 104 -3.50 7.53 10.55
CA ASP A 104 -4.26 6.47 11.21
C ASP A 104 -5.10 6.97 12.39
N GLY A 105 -4.54 7.87 13.20
CA GLY A 105 -5.28 8.54 14.27
C GLY A 105 -6.48 9.34 13.73
N ALA A 106 -6.25 10.14 12.68
CA ALA A 106 -7.31 10.93 12.04
C ALA A 106 -8.38 10.05 11.37
N PHE A 107 -7.96 8.94 10.76
CA PHE A 107 -8.87 7.99 10.10
C PHE A 107 -9.70 7.22 11.12
N THR A 108 -9.10 6.77 12.22
CA THR A 108 -9.80 6.10 13.31
C THR A 108 -10.83 7.02 13.97
N ALA A 109 -10.49 8.30 14.17
CA ALA A 109 -11.44 9.29 14.66
C ALA A 109 -12.62 9.50 13.69
N PHE A 110 -12.35 9.59 12.39
CA PHE A 110 -13.38 9.66 11.35
C PHE A 110 -14.30 8.42 11.37
N LEU A 111 -13.73 7.21 11.37
CA LEU A 111 -14.50 5.97 11.42
C LEU A 111 -15.35 5.89 12.68
N SER A 112 -14.83 6.28 13.83
CA SER A 112 -15.58 6.25 15.09
C SER A 112 -16.83 7.15 15.04
N ALA A 113 -16.75 8.29 14.34
CA ALA A 113 -17.88 9.20 14.18
C ALA A 113 -18.86 8.77 13.07
N ALA A 114 -18.37 8.21 11.96
CA ALA A 114 -19.16 7.94 10.76
C ALA A 114 -19.65 6.48 10.63
N ARG A 115 -19.15 5.55 11.45
CA ARG A 115 -19.39 4.10 11.28
C ARG A 115 -20.85 3.70 11.22
N THR A 116 -21.73 4.33 12.00
CA THR A 116 -23.15 3.98 12.05
C THR A 116 -23.92 4.39 10.80
N SER A 117 -23.40 5.35 10.02
CA SER A 117 -24.00 5.81 8.76
C SER A 117 -23.33 5.23 7.51
N MET A 118 -22.29 4.41 7.65
CA MET A 118 -21.56 3.83 6.53
C MET A 118 -22.32 2.68 5.87
N THR A 119 -22.37 2.70 4.55
CA THR A 119 -22.86 1.57 3.75
C THR A 119 -21.90 0.37 3.80
N SER A 120 -22.34 -0.79 3.30
CA SER A 120 -21.44 -1.94 3.15
C SER A 120 -20.26 -1.63 2.22
N GLU A 121 -20.45 -0.77 1.22
CA GLU A 121 -19.40 -0.32 0.30
C GLU A 121 -18.40 0.60 1.00
N ASP A 122 -18.89 1.57 1.78
CA ASP A 122 -18.04 2.44 2.60
C ASP A 122 -17.18 1.66 3.60
N LEU A 123 -17.77 0.64 4.23
CA LEU A 123 -17.06 -0.27 5.13
C LEU A 123 -16.03 -1.09 4.36
N SER A 124 -16.32 -1.51 3.12
CA SER A 124 -15.37 -2.19 2.24
C SER A 124 -14.19 -1.30 1.90
N GLN A 125 -14.45 -0.07 1.44
CA GLN A 125 -13.43 0.90 1.10
C GLN A 125 -12.58 1.27 2.33
N SER A 126 -13.19 1.39 3.50
CA SER A 126 -12.46 1.60 4.76
C SER A 126 -11.46 0.49 5.06
N ARG A 127 -11.81 -0.77 4.76
CA ARG A 127 -10.91 -1.92 4.90
C ARG A 127 -9.77 -1.89 3.88
N VAL A 128 -10.05 -1.50 2.63
CA VAL A 128 -9.02 -1.30 1.59
C VAL A 128 -7.99 -0.27 2.06
N LEU A 129 -8.45 0.88 2.56
CA LEU A 129 -7.58 1.95 3.06
C LEU A 129 -6.75 1.49 4.25
N LYS A 130 -7.36 0.79 5.21
CA LYS A 130 -6.64 0.27 6.38
C LYS A 130 -5.56 -0.75 6.00
N ALA A 131 -5.86 -1.67 5.07
CA ALA A 131 -4.88 -2.65 4.59
C ALA A 131 -3.67 -1.98 3.92
N ASN A 132 -3.91 -0.95 3.10
CA ASN A 132 -2.86 -0.16 2.46
C ASN A 132 -2.03 0.64 3.46
N GLN A 133 -2.67 1.26 4.45
CA GLN A 133 -1.97 1.98 5.52
C GLN A 133 -1.03 1.07 6.32
N ILE A 134 -1.48 -0.13 6.68
CA ILE A 134 -0.65 -1.13 7.37
C ILE A 134 0.52 -1.54 6.47
N ALA A 135 0.27 -1.83 5.19
CA ALA A 135 1.32 -2.19 4.24
C ALA A 135 2.35 -1.06 4.08
N CYS A 136 1.93 0.21 4.00
CA CYS A 136 2.84 1.35 3.98
C CYS A 136 3.69 1.46 5.24
N ASN A 137 3.13 1.18 6.42
CA ASN A 137 3.90 1.15 7.67
C ASN A 137 5.00 0.08 7.63
N ILE A 138 4.69 -1.10 7.09
CA ILE A 138 5.66 -2.18 6.90
C ILE A 138 6.75 -1.76 5.91
N VAL A 139 6.39 -1.14 4.78
CA VAL A 139 7.37 -0.67 3.77
C VAL A 139 8.26 0.47 4.30
N ALA A 140 7.68 1.37 5.08
CA ALA A 140 8.38 2.49 5.71
C ALA A 140 9.24 2.06 6.92
N SER A 141 9.15 0.81 7.35
CA SER A 141 10.00 0.28 8.41
C SER A 141 11.47 0.20 7.98
N ASP A 142 12.37 0.13 8.95
CA ASP A 142 13.80 -0.13 8.70
C ASP A 142 14.09 -1.62 8.50
N ALA A 143 13.08 -2.49 8.62
CA ALA A 143 13.22 -3.93 8.55
C ALA A 143 13.65 -4.37 7.15
N ARG A 144 14.69 -5.20 7.08
CA ARG A 144 15.21 -5.72 5.79
C ARG A 144 14.42 -6.94 5.33
N PRO A 145 13.91 -6.99 4.09
CA PRO A 145 13.07 -8.11 3.63
C PRO A 145 13.73 -9.47 3.90
N GLY A 146 12.97 -10.40 4.47
CA GLY A 146 13.48 -11.74 4.80
C GLY A 146 14.32 -11.84 6.09
N THR A 147 14.48 -10.78 6.87
CA THR A 147 15.10 -10.86 8.21
C THR A 147 14.08 -11.23 9.29
N LEU A 148 14.58 -11.56 10.49
CA LEU A 148 13.75 -11.80 11.69
C LEU A 148 12.98 -10.55 12.15
N GLU A 149 13.36 -9.36 11.68
CA GLU A 149 12.70 -8.10 12.03
C GLU A 149 11.25 -8.05 11.52
N PHE A 150 10.91 -8.85 10.51
CA PHE A 150 9.54 -8.97 10.01
C PHE A 150 8.62 -9.81 10.90
N ASP A 151 9.16 -10.60 11.83
CA ASP A 151 8.33 -11.36 12.77
C ASP A 151 7.57 -10.43 13.72
N ALA A 152 8.10 -9.22 13.97
CA ALA A 152 7.41 -8.17 14.73
C ALA A 152 6.12 -7.67 14.05
N TYR A 153 5.98 -7.87 12.73
CA TYR A 153 4.83 -7.45 11.93
C TYR A 153 3.81 -8.58 11.71
N GLU A 154 3.91 -9.70 12.43
CA GLU A 154 2.98 -10.82 12.29
C GLU A 154 1.50 -10.42 12.43
N GLN A 155 1.19 -9.60 13.44
CA GLN A 155 -0.17 -9.11 13.67
C GLN A 155 -0.65 -8.22 12.52
N ASP A 156 0.24 -7.39 11.98
CA ASP A 156 -0.04 -6.54 10.82
C ASP A 156 -0.29 -7.37 9.55
N PHE A 157 0.48 -8.43 9.33
CA PHE A 157 0.24 -9.37 8.23
C PHE A 157 -1.10 -10.10 8.37
N GLN A 158 -1.44 -10.53 9.59
CA GLN A 158 -2.72 -11.15 9.87
C GLN A 158 -3.88 -10.17 9.59
N ALA A 159 -3.76 -8.92 10.04
CA ALA A 159 -4.74 -7.88 9.80
C ALA A 159 -4.93 -7.60 8.29
N ILE A 160 -3.85 -7.57 7.50
CA ILE A 160 -3.94 -7.44 6.04
C ILE A 160 -4.78 -8.58 5.44
N ILE A 161 -4.53 -9.83 5.85
CA ILE A 161 -5.27 -11.00 5.34
C ILE A 161 -6.75 -10.89 5.71
N ASP A 162 -7.07 -10.51 6.94
CA ASP A 162 -8.46 -10.48 7.41
C ASP A 162 -9.25 -9.35 6.73
N LEU A 163 -8.64 -8.17 6.56
CA LEU A 163 -9.21 -7.06 5.81
C LEU A 163 -9.42 -7.42 4.34
N ALA A 164 -8.42 -8.01 3.68
CA ALA A 164 -8.52 -8.45 2.30
C ALA A 164 -9.60 -9.51 2.11
N THR A 165 -9.65 -10.50 3.02
CA THR A 165 -10.67 -11.55 3.00
C THR A 165 -12.08 -10.95 3.05
N ALA A 166 -12.33 -10.03 3.98
CA ALA A 166 -13.63 -9.39 4.13
C ALA A 166 -14.04 -8.57 2.89
N VAL A 167 -13.10 -7.83 2.28
CA VAL A 167 -13.33 -7.08 1.03
C VAL A 167 -13.67 -8.03 -0.12
N LEU A 168 -12.87 -9.08 -0.32
CA LEU A 168 -13.01 -10.02 -1.44
C LEU A 168 -14.29 -10.86 -1.31
N GLN A 169 -14.66 -11.29 -0.11
CA GLN A 169 -15.93 -11.98 0.17
C GLN A 169 -17.15 -11.09 -0.08
N LEU A 170 -17.07 -9.79 0.21
CA LEU A 170 -18.14 -8.85 -0.12
C LEU A 170 -18.28 -8.70 -1.64
N ARG A 171 -17.15 -8.46 -2.35
CA ARG A 171 -17.14 -8.38 -3.83
C ARG A 171 -17.75 -9.64 -4.46
N GLN A 172 -17.39 -10.82 -3.96
CA GLN A 172 -17.93 -12.09 -4.43
C GLN A 172 -19.45 -12.20 -4.23
N ARG A 173 -19.97 -11.74 -3.09
CA ARG A 173 -21.42 -11.74 -2.82
C ARG A 173 -22.18 -10.78 -3.74
N THR A 174 -21.62 -9.58 -3.99
CA THR A 174 -22.23 -8.60 -4.89
C THR A 174 -22.26 -9.10 -6.34
N LEU A 175 -21.20 -9.77 -6.80
CA LEU A 175 -21.12 -10.36 -8.14
C LEU A 175 -21.93 -11.66 -8.29
N GLY A 176 -22.09 -12.42 -7.21
CA GLY A 176 -22.73 -13.73 -7.19
C GLY A 176 -24.24 -13.72 -6.93
N SER A 177 -24.89 -12.56 -6.92
CA SER A 177 -26.34 -12.45 -6.68
C SER A 177 -27.11 -12.46 -8.01
N PRO A 178 -27.84 -13.54 -8.36
CA PRO A 178 -28.67 -13.56 -9.56
C PRO A 178 -30.00 -12.87 -9.25
N THR A 179 -29.99 -11.53 -9.22
CA THR A 179 -31.25 -10.77 -9.22
C THR A 179 -31.79 -10.71 -10.64
N GLN A 180 -32.84 -11.49 -10.86
CA GLN A 180 -33.80 -11.36 -11.95
C GLN A 180 -34.19 -9.88 -12.09
N SER A 181 -33.82 -9.26 -13.21
CA SER A 181 -34.55 -8.18 -13.87
C SER A 181 -33.88 -7.95 -15.22
N ALA A 182 -34.49 -8.50 -16.26
CA ALA A 182 -34.25 -8.05 -17.62
C ALA A 182 -34.66 -6.57 -17.71
N GLY A 183 -33.76 -5.72 -18.19
CA GLY A 183 -34.09 -4.36 -18.59
C GLY A 183 -33.09 -3.31 -18.11
N VAL A 184 -32.49 -2.66 -19.10
CA VAL A 184 -31.70 -1.43 -19.04
C VAL A 184 -30.21 -1.61 -18.75
N LEU A 185 -29.45 -1.49 -19.84
CA LEU A 185 -28.03 -1.17 -19.89
C LEU A 185 -27.68 -0.06 -18.89
N SER A 186 -26.79 -0.34 -17.94
CA SER A 186 -25.99 0.68 -17.25
C SER A 186 -24.65 0.06 -16.89
N PRO A 187 -23.55 0.42 -17.58
CA PRO A 187 -22.20 0.11 -17.14
C PRO A 187 -21.80 1.19 -16.13
N GLU A 188 -22.43 1.21 -14.95
CA GLU A 188 -22.04 2.15 -13.90
C GLU A 188 -22.25 1.55 -12.50
N VAL A 189 -21.53 0.48 -12.19
CA VAL A 189 -21.33 0.07 -10.79
C VAL A 189 -19.87 -0.26 -10.59
N SER A 190 -19.12 0.76 -10.22
CA SER A 190 -18.19 0.77 -9.08
C SER A 190 -17.28 1.98 -9.25
N PRO A 191 -17.17 2.91 -8.28
CA PRO A 191 -15.95 3.69 -8.18
C PRO A 191 -14.87 2.69 -7.79
N VAL A 192 -14.25 2.04 -8.79
CA VAL A 192 -12.88 1.59 -8.67
C VAL A 192 -12.14 2.85 -8.29
N THR A 193 -11.86 3.00 -7.00
CA THR A 193 -11.08 4.11 -6.50
C THR A 193 -9.69 3.88 -7.04
N SER A 194 -9.44 4.48 -8.21
CA SER A 194 -8.24 4.26 -9.01
C SER A 194 -7.02 4.46 -8.13
N GLY A 195 -6.24 3.38 -7.95
CA GLY A 195 -4.92 3.43 -7.33
C GLY A 195 -4.74 2.58 -6.06
N LEU A 196 -5.78 2.34 -5.24
CA LEU A 196 -5.64 1.51 -4.02
C LEU A 196 -6.57 0.29 -4.05
N ASP A 197 -5.99 -0.89 -3.86
CA ASP A 197 -6.73 -2.14 -3.69
C ASP A 197 -6.06 -3.03 -2.64
N VAL A 198 -6.72 -4.12 -2.22
CA VAL A 198 -6.15 -5.11 -1.28
C VAL A 198 -5.09 -6.01 -1.93
N ARG A 199 -4.96 -5.97 -3.26
CA ARG A 199 -3.95 -6.73 -4.00
C ARG A 199 -2.52 -6.34 -3.61
N ASP A 200 -2.23 -5.05 -3.51
CA ASP A 200 -0.86 -4.57 -3.24
C ASP A 200 -0.40 -4.91 -1.81
N PRO A 201 -1.23 -4.74 -0.75
CA PRO A 201 -0.93 -5.26 0.59
C PRO A 201 -0.64 -6.77 0.62
N LEU A 202 -1.41 -7.59 -0.12
CA LEU A 202 -1.17 -9.04 -0.20
C LEU A 202 0.16 -9.36 -0.89
N CYS A 203 0.51 -8.62 -1.95
CA CYS A 203 1.80 -8.74 -2.63
C CYS A 203 2.97 -8.35 -1.71
N ILE A 204 2.83 -7.25 -0.97
CA ILE A 204 3.83 -6.80 0.01
C ILE A 204 4.03 -7.87 1.07
N LEU A 205 2.95 -8.43 1.63
CA LEU A 205 3.01 -9.55 2.58
C LEU A 205 3.79 -10.74 2.00
N LEU A 206 3.51 -11.16 0.77
CA LEU A 206 4.25 -12.25 0.12
C LEU A 206 5.73 -11.95 -0.11
N ALA A 207 6.13 -10.69 -0.15
CA ALA A 207 7.52 -10.30 -0.36
C ALA A 207 8.30 -10.14 0.96
N THR A 208 7.63 -9.82 2.07
CA THR A 208 8.28 -9.49 3.35
C THR A 208 8.05 -10.52 4.45
N CYS A 209 6.88 -11.19 4.48
CA CYS A 209 6.54 -12.17 5.51
C CYS A 209 7.32 -13.48 5.30
N ARG A 210 7.85 -14.06 6.39
CA ARG A 210 8.53 -15.37 6.37
C ARG A 210 7.64 -16.53 6.81
N LYS A 211 6.56 -16.25 7.56
CA LYS A 211 5.68 -17.29 8.11
C LYS A 211 4.87 -17.95 7.01
N GLN A 212 5.13 -19.23 6.79
CA GLN A 212 4.59 -19.91 5.61
C GLN A 212 3.07 -20.01 5.63
N LEU A 213 2.46 -20.17 6.80
CA LEU A 213 1.00 -20.17 6.94
C LEU A 213 0.36 -18.88 6.40
N LEU A 214 0.91 -17.72 6.76
CA LEU A 214 0.40 -16.41 6.32
C LEU A 214 0.63 -16.20 4.82
N ARG A 215 1.80 -16.61 4.33
CA ARG A 215 2.12 -16.57 2.90
C ARG A 215 1.18 -17.42 2.08
N THR A 216 0.90 -18.66 2.49
CA THR A 216 -0.05 -19.55 1.81
C THR A 216 -1.44 -18.91 1.75
N ARG A 217 -1.96 -18.41 2.88
CA ARG A 217 -3.27 -17.72 2.91
C ARG A 217 -3.33 -16.51 1.97
N ALA A 218 -2.30 -15.68 1.95
CA ALA A 218 -2.25 -14.52 1.05
C ALA A 218 -2.16 -14.94 -0.43
N ASN A 219 -1.38 -15.99 -0.73
CA ASN A 219 -1.26 -16.53 -2.07
C ASN A 219 -2.59 -17.12 -2.58
N ASP A 220 -3.32 -17.83 -1.72
CA ASP A 220 -4.63 -18.40 -2.06
C ASP A 220 -5.65 -17.30 -2.41
N LEU A 221 -5.66 -16.19 -1.66
CA LEU A 221 -6.50 -15.03 -1.98
C LEU A 221 -6.11 -14.42 -3.33
N LEU A 222 -4.81 -14.28 -3.61
CA LEU A 222 -4.33 -13.72 -4.88
C LEU A 222 -4.72 -14.60 -6.07
N LEU A 223 -4.49 -15.91 -5.98
CA LEU A 223 -4.83 -16.86 -7.05
C LEU A 223 -6.33 -16.92 -7.32
N ARG A 224 -7.15 -16.82 -6.26
CA ARG A 224 -8.61 -16.95 -6.38
C ARG A 224 -9.27 -15.70 -6.95
N PHE A 225 -8.78 -14.51 -6.59
CA PHE A 225 -9.47 -13.25 -6.89
C PHE A 225 -8.74 -12.36 -7.92
N PHE A 226 -7.48 -12.65 -8.22
CA PHE A 226 -6.68 -11.93 -9.20
C PHE A 226 -5.96 -12.90 -10.16
N PRO A 227 -6.71 -13.77 -10.88
CA PRO A 227 -6.12 -14.64 -11.88
C PRO A 227 -5.45 -13.78 -12.96
N GLY A 228 -4.22 -14.15 -13.32
CA GLY A 228 -3.43 -13.46 -14.34
C GLY A 228 -3.94 -13.68 -15.74
#